data_AF-A0A6L7PE80-F1
#
_entry.id   AF-A0A6L7PE80-F1
#
_cell.length_a   1.000
_cell.length_b   1.000
_cell.length_c   1.000
_cell.angle_alpha   90.00
_cell.angle_beta   90.00
_cell.angle_gamma   90.00
#
_symmetry.space_group_name_H-M   'P 1'
#
loop_
_entity.id
_entity.type
_entity.pdbx_description
1 polymer ?
#
loop_
_entity_poly.entity_id
_entity_poly.type
_entity_poly.pdbx_seq_one_letter_code
_entity_poly.pdbx_strand_id
1 'polypeptide(L)' 'LDRGVMLPPSQFEAWFVSLAHNEALIDRTVEAVGEALEASAGGD' A
#
# COMPACT_ATOMS: atom_id res chain seq x y z
N LEU A 1 -4.90 3.38 7.69
CA LEU A 1 -5.14 4.25 6.50
C LEU A 1 -4.25 5.50 6.52
N ASP A 2 -3.47 5.69 7.58
CA ASP A 2 -2.77 6.95 7.91
C ASP A 2 -1.64 7.30 6.92
N ARG A 3 -1.24 6.33 6.08
CA ARG A 3 -0.22 6.49 5.02
C ARG A 3 -0.82 6.84 3.65
N GLY A 4 -2.13 7.09 3.56
CA GLY A 4 -2.79 7.56 2.33
C GLY A 4 -2.97 6.50 1.24
N VAL A 5 -2.71 5.23 1.52
CA VAL A 5 -2.95 4.08 0.63
C VAL A 5 -4.09 3.24 1.19
N MET A 6 -5.12 3.00 0.38
CA MET A 6 -6.27 2.15 0.74
C MET A 6 -6.10 0.76 0.12
N LEU A 7 -5.90 -0.24 0.98
CA LEU A 7 -5.95 -1.65 0.63
C LEU A 7 -7.41 -2.12 0.65
N PRO A 8 -7.81 -3.05 -0.24
CA PRO A 8 -8.99 -3.87 -0.03
C PRO A 8 -8.94 -4.50 1.37
N PRO A 9 -10.05 -4.50 2.13
CA PRO A 9 -10.08 -4.91 3.53
C PRO A 9 -10.00 -6.44 3.74
N SER A 10 -9.64 -7.21 2.71
CA SER A 10 -9.51 -8.66 2.77
C SER A 10 -8.25 -9.14 2.03
N GLN A 11 -7.55 -10.10 2.62
CA GLN A 11 -6.41 -10.77 1.99
C GLN A 11 -6.79 -11.58 0.73
N PHE A 12 -8.09 -11.83 0.53
CA PHE A 12 -8.62 -12.59 -0.61
C PHE A 12 -9.03 -11.68 -1.78
N GLU A 13 -8.85 -10.37 -1.66
CA GLU A 13 -9.19 -9.39 -2.68
C GLU A 13 -7.96 -8.93 -3.45
N ALA A 14 -8.13 -8.67 -4.75
CA ALA A 14 -7.09 -8.15 -5.62
C ALA A 14 -7.12 -6.61 -5.67
N TRP A 15 -5.99 -6.04 -6.07
CA TRP A 15 -5.86 -4.62 -6.38
C TRP A 15 -6.11 -4.37 -7.86
N PHE A 16 -6.78 -3.27 -8.17
CA PHE A 16 -6.97 -2.82 -9.55
C PHE A 16 -6.35 -1.46 -9.75
N VAL A 17 -5.46 -1.36 -10.73
CA VAL A 17 -4.87 -0.09 -11.17
C VAL A 17 -5.66 0.49 -12.34
N SER A 18 -5.48 1.78 -12.57
CA SER A 18 -6.07 2.52 -13.68
C SER A 18 -5.01 3.39 -14.35
N LEU A 19 -5.32 3.97 -15.52
CA LEU A 19 -4.43 4.91 -16.21
C LEU A 19 -4.11 6.19 -15.40
N ALA A 20 -4.86 6.46 -14.33
CA ALA A 20 -4.54 7.56 -13.42
C ALA A 20 -3.34 7.25 -12.51
N HIS A 21 -2.97 5.98 -12.35
CA HIS A 21 -1.82 5.55 -11.56
C HIS A 21 -0.56 5.66 -12.42
N ASN A 22 0.12 6.79 -12.30
CA ASN A 22 1.43 7.00 -12.93
C ASN A 22 2.55 6.43 -12.06
N GLU A 23 3.77 6.42 -12.60
CA GLU A 23 4.96 5.86 -11.95
C GLU A 23 5.20 6.45 -10.54
N ALA A 24 5.11 7.77 -10.40
CA ALA A 24 5.27 8.43 -9.11
C ALA A 24 4.24 7.97 -8.06
N LEU A 25 3.00 7.68 -8.44
CA LEU A 25 2.00 7.14 -7.52
C LEU A 25 2.29 5.68 -7.15
N ILE A 26 2.83 4.89 -8.08
CA ILE A 26 3.26 3.51 -7.81
C ILE A 26 4.42 3.53 -6.81
N ASP A 27 5.43 4.37 -7.03
CA ASP A 27 6.59 4.48 -6.14
C ASP A 27 6.18 4.86 -4.71
N ARG A 28 5.35 5.90 -4.55
CA ARG A 28 4.82 6.29 -3.23
C ARG A 28 4.02 5.17 -2.56
N THR A 29 3.32 4.35 -3.35
CA THR A 29 2.56 3.21 -2.82
C THR A 29 3.50 2.13 -2.30
N VAL A 30 4.59 1.85 -3.01
CA VAL A 30 5.62 0.88 -2.57
C VAL A 30 6.30 1.35 -1.28
N GLU A 31 6.66 2.63 -1.20
CA GLU A 31 7.23 3.23 0.02
C GLU A 31 6.29 3.05 1.23
N ALA A 32 5.01 3.43 1.07
CA ALA A 32 4.02 3.32 2.14
C ALA A 32 3.79 1.87 2.60
N VAL A 33 3.84 0.90 1.67
CA VAL A 33 3.76 -0.53 2.02
C VAL A 33 5.00 -0.99 2.78
N GLY A 34 6.20 -0.56 2.37
CA GLY A 34 7.45 -0.84 3.08
C GLY A 34 7.39 -0.40 4.53
N GLU A 35 7.04 0.86 4.77
CA GLU A 35 6.88 1.41 6.12
C GLU A 35 5.83 0.65 6.97
N ALA A 36 4.74 0.21 6.34
CA ALA A 36 3.70 -0.55 7.02
C ALA A 36 4.17 -1.96 7.39
N LEU A 37 4.93 -2.61 6.51
CA LEU A 37 5.52 -3.94 6.78
C LEU A 37 6.57 -3.87 7.87
N GLU A 38 7.45 -2.86 7.87
CA GLU A 38 8.45 -2.65 8.92
C GLU A 38 7.77 -2.46 10.29
N ALA A 39 6.74 -1.61 10.36
CA ALA A 39 5.97 -1.41 11.57
C ALA A 39 5.24 -2.68 12.05
N SER A 40 4.84 -3.56 11.11
CA SER A 40 4.18 -4.83 11.43
C SER A 40 5.18 -5.93 11.84
N ALA A 41 6.42 -5.84 11.37
CA ALA A 41 7.49 -6.80 11.67
C ALA A 41 8.15 -6.57 13.03
N GLY A 42 8.10 -5.32 13.55
CA GLY A 42 8.57 -4.95 14.88
C GLY A 42 7.58 -5.23 16.02
N GLY A 43 6.68 -6.20 15.86
CA GLY A 43 5.59 -6.46 16.80
C GLY A 43 6.06 -6.81 18.22
N ASP A 44 5.75 -5.92 19.16
CA ASP A 44 5.22 -6.28 20.48
C ASP A 44 3.74 -6.69 20.35
#